data_AF-A0A7C4KK25-F1
#
_entry.id   AF-A0A7C4KK25-F1
#
_cell.length_a   1.000
_cell.length_b   1.000
_cell.length_c   1.000
_cell.angle_alpha   90.00
_cell.angle_beta   90.00
_cell.angle_gamma   90.00
#
_symmetry.space_group_name_H-M   'P 1'
#
loop_
_entity.id
_entity.type
_entity.pdbx_description
1 polymer ?
#
loop_
_entity_poly.entity_id
_entity_poly.type
_entity_poly.pdbx_seq_one_letter_code
_entity_poly.pdbx_strand_id
1 'polypeptide(L)'
;MMVLPKPEVILTHESDLDGLMAGVLLQRLARKLFGGYVPLEACHYNIWRNRDLRERSAWVADFAFEPRLDRANWLLVDHHPCEAQPKHLMFIHDTTKSAGRLCYELCCEHGMASPELERLAHLNDVADLFLEDDPDFVAACDVANLVKVYGFWNLHALVEGRIEALLNHPLLEVMAVKRRIEDPLGYEWSKEHIIPLGAKIGLVETVIGNNNAIIYQLLESKATPYEVLVTLFRKSNGVMIASFRSQNGQALKAAERVQGGGHPNAAGAILPRHVRNLADAVTYLTGIFNPAPAKGSPLNSLEALFADLDTKP
;
A
#
# COMPACT_ATOMS: atom_id res chain seq x y z
N MET A 1 -23.59 -5.54 20.53
CA MET A 1 -22.86 -6.51 19.69
C MET A 1 -23.47 -6.45 18.30
N MET A 2 -22.68 -6.11 17.29
CA MET A 2 -23.17 -6.03 15.91
C MET A 2 -23.55 -7.43 15.42
N VAL A 3 -24.71 -7.56 14.76
CA VAL A 3 -25.13 -8.85 14.17
C VAL A 3 -24.58 -8.92 12.76
N LEU A 4 -23.54 -9.73 12.56
CA LEU A 4 -22.90 -9.91 11.25
C LEU A 4 -23.68 -10.94 10.39
N PRO A 5 -23.71 -10.76 9.06
CA PRO A 5 -24.34 -11.69 8.14
C PRO A 5 -23.42 -12.89 7.96
N LYS A 6 -23.99 -14.08 7.72
CA LYS A 6 -23.19 -15.28 7.42
C LYS A 6 -22.58 -15.15 6.01
N PRO A 7 -21.24 -15.07 5.86
CA PRO A 7 -20.62 -14.93 4.54
C PRO A 7 -20.59 -16.28 3.80
N GLU A 8 -20.74 -16.22 2.48
CA GLU A 8 -20.45 -17.32 1.57
C GLU A 8 -18.95 -17.36 1.21
N VAL A 9 -18.29 -16.20 1.22
CA VAL A 9 -16.87 -16.00 0.92
C VAL A 9 -16.31 -14.84 1.75
N ILE A 10 -15.01 -14.91 2.02
CA ILE A 10 -14.20 -13.79 2.54
C ILE A 10 -13.22 -13.38 1.47
N LEU A 11 -13.15 -12.08 1.17
CA LEU A 11 -12.32 -11.49 0.13
C LEU A 11 -11.35 -10.52 0.78
N THR A 12 -10.06 -10.60 0.43
CA THR A 12 -9.03 -9.72 1.01
C THR A 12 -7.94 -9.38 0.00
N HIS A 13 -7.17 -8.33 0.24
CA HIS A 13 -6.00 -8.02 -0.55
C HIS A 13 -4.87 -9.04 -0.32
N GLU A 14 -4.10 -9.35 -1.37
CA GLU A 14 -3.09 -10.43 -1.32
C GLU A 14 -1.64 -9.98 -1.11
N SER A 15 -1.35 -8.67 -1.10
CA SER A 15 0.01 -8.19 -1.39
C SER A 15 0.85 -7.84 -0.16
N ASP A 16 0.25 -7.82 1.03
CA ASP A 16 0.84 -7.29 2.25
C ASP A 16 0.30 -7.99 3.50
N LEU A 17 0.82 -7.58 4.66
CA LEU A 17 0.42 -8.11 5.95
C LEU A 17 -1.01 -7.70 6.32
N ASP A 18 -1.46 -6.52 5.88
CA ASP A 18 -2.77 -6.01 6.25
C ASP A 18 -3.88 -6.91 5.69
N GLY A 19 -3.83 -7.17 4.38
CA GLY A 19 -4.73 -8.10 3.73
C GLY A 19 -4.64 -9.53 4.28
N LEU A 20 -3.45 -10.03 4.62
CA LEU A 20 -3.26 -11.36 5.22
C LEU A 20 -3.90 -11.45 6.60
N MET A 21 -3.61 -10.49 7.46
CA MET A 21 -4.12 -10.44 8.82
C MET A 21 -5.64 -10.29 8.81
N ALA A 22 -6.18 -9.32 8.04
CA ALA A 22 -7.60 -9.07 7.94
C ALA A 22 -8.36 -10.32 7.44
N GLY A 23 -7.90 -10.95 6.36
CA GLY A 23 -8.51 -12.16 5.81
C GLY A 23 -8.53 -13.34 6.79
N VAL A 24 -7.41 -13.60 7.47
CA VAL A 24 -7.32 -14.70 8.45
C VAL A 24 -8.22 -14.44 9.66
N LEU A 25 -8.23 -13.21 10.18
CA LEU A 25 -9.07 -12.85 11.32
C LEU A 25 -10.56 -12.97 11.00
N LEU A 26 -10.99 -12.48 9.83
CA LEU A 26 -12.36 -12.65 9.36
C LEU A 26 -12.74 -14.12 9.19
N GLN A 27 -11.83 -14.97 8.70
CA GLN A 27 -12.10 -16.40 8.58
C GLN A 27 -12.27 -17.07 9.94
N ARG A 28 -11.42 -16.72 10.92
CA ARG A 28 -11.55 -17.19 12.31
C ARG A 28 -12.85 -16.71 12.95
N LEU A 29 -13.23 -15.46 12.70
CA LEU A 29 -14.48 -14.87 13.21
C LEU A 29 -15.70 -15.57 12.61
N ALA A 30 -15.75 -15.77 11.30
CA ALA A 30 -16.84 -16.49 10.63
C ALA A 30 -16.99 -17.92 11.20
N ARG A 31 -15.87 -18.61 11.45
CA ARG A 31 -15.89 -19.92 12.10
C ARG A 31 -16.46 -19.87 13.51
N LYS A 32 -16.11 -18.85 14.30
CA LYS A 32 -16.64 -18.67 15.66
C LYS A 32 -18.14 -18.41 15.67
N LEU A 33 -18.63 -17.56 14.76
CA LEU A 33 -20.04 -17.14 14.72
C LEU A 33 -20.97 -18.19 14.10
N PHE A 34 -20.50 -18.92 13.09
CA PHE A 34 -21.37 -19.77 12.27
C PHE A 34 -21.00 -21.26 12.25
N GLY A 35 -19.93 -21.65 12.97
CA GLY A 35 -19.55 -23.04 13.16
C GLY A 35 -19.08 -23.78 11.89
N GLY A 36 -18.64 -23.06 10.86
CA GLY A 36 -18.23 -23.63 9.57
C GLY A 36 -16.99 -22.99 8.98
N TYR A 37 -16.40 -23.65 7.99
CA TYR A 37 -15.33 -23.08 7.17
C TYR A 37 -15.94 -22.18 6.09
N VAL A 38 -15.41 -20.95 5.99
CA VAL A 38 -15.76 -20.01 4.92
C VAL A 38 -14.53 -19.84 4.04
N PRO A 39 -14.64 -20.04 2.71
CA PRO A 39 -13.53 -19.83 1.78
C PRO A 39 -12.95 -18.41 1.91
N LEU A 40 -11.61 -18.35 1.94
CA LEU A 40 -10.86 -17.11 1.84
C LEU A 40 -10.33 -16.99 0.42
N GLU A 41 -10.53 -15.84 -0.20
CA GLU A 41 -10.04 -15.48 -1.53
C GLU A 41 -9.20 -14.19 -1.42
N ALA A 42 -7.88 -14.35 -1.43
CA ALA A 42 -6.94 -13.25 -1.57
C ALA A 42 -6.86 -12.83 -3.05
N CYS A 43 -7.02 -11.54 -3.32
CA CYS A 43 -7.01 -10.98 -4.66
C CYS A 43 -6.03 -9.81 -4.75
N HIS A 44 -5.27 -9.72 -5.84
CA HIS A 44 -4.70 -8.42 -6.21
C HIS A 44 -5.80 -7.49 -6.75
N TYR A 45 -5.62 -6.18 -6.58
CA TYR A 45 -6.45 -5.11 -7.15
C TYR A 45 -6.99 -5.35 -8.57
N ASN A 46 -6.17 -5.85 -9.51
CA ASN A 46 -6.63 -6.09 -10.90
C ASN A 46 -7.64 -7.23 -11.02
N ILE A 47 -7.44 -8.30 -10.26
CA ILE A 47 -8.37 -9.42 -10.20
C ILE A 47 -9.64 -8.93 -9.51
N TRP A 48 -9.49 -8.23 -8.39
CA TRP A 48 -10.59 -7.66 -7.62
C TRP A 48 -11.51 -6.76 -8.45
N ARG A 49 -10.92 -5.80 -9.18
CA ARG A 49 -11.65 -4.83 -10.01
C ARG A 49 -12.50 -5.49 -11.09
N ASN A 50 -12.05 -6.65 -11.60
CA ASN A 50 -12.76 -7.39 -12.66
C ASN A 50 -13.53 -8.59 -12.10
N ARG A 51 -13.53 -8.82 -10.78
CA ARG A 51 -14.20 -9.95 -10.17
C ARG A 51 -15.70 -9.76 -10.25
N ASP A 52 -16.37 -10.74 -10.84
CA ASP A 52 -17.82 -10.83 -10.82
C ASP A 52 -18.29 -11.15 -9.39
N LEU A 53 -19.21 -10.36 -8.85
CA LEU A 53 -19.67 -10.46 -7.46
C LEU A 53 -20.97 -11.28 -7.43
N ARG A 54 -20.86 -12.61 -7.38
CA ARG A 54 -22.02 -13.53 -7.51
C ARG A 54 -22.66 -13.89 -6.19
N GLU A 55 -21.93 -13.68 -5.11
CA GLU A 55 -22.27 -14.14 -3.77
C GLU A 55 -23.44 -13.33 -3.20
N ARG A 56 -24.30 -14.00 -2.44
CA ARG A 56 -25.45 -13.35 -1.79
C ARG A 56 -25.03 -12.61 -0.52
N SER A 57 -23.93 -13.03 0.07
CA SER A 57 -23.36 -12.50 1.31
C SER A 57 -21.86 -12.71 1.28
N ALA A 58 -21.09 -11.66 1.50
CA ALA A 58 -19.63 -11.71 1.50
C ALA A 58 -19.07 -10.76 2.54
N TRP A 59 -17.90 -11.11 3.09
CA TRP A 59 -17.09 -10.18 3.88
C TRP A 59 -15.88 -9.79 3.05
N VAL A 60 -15.62 -8.49 2.96
CA VAL A 60 -14.54 -7.92 2.17
C VAL A 60 -13.64 -7.13 3.11
N ALA A 61 -12.33 -7.29 2.98
CA ALA A 61 -11.34 -6.54 3.74
C ALA A 61 -10.28 -5.93 2.84
N ASP A 62 -9.70 -4.82 3.29
CA ASP A 62 -8.53 -4.17 2.67
C ASP A 62 -8.75 -3.83 1.18
N PHE A 63 -9.94 -3.33 0.87
CA PHE A 63 -10.28 -2.82 -0.44
C PHE A 63 -11.13 -1.57 -0.30
N ALA A 64 -10.68 -0.49 -0.94
CA ALA A 64 -11.44 0.76 -1.03
C ALA A 64 -12.90 0.51 -1.43
N PHE A 65 -13.83 1.19 -0.75
CA PHE A 65 -15.25 1.09 -1.10
C PHE A 65 -15.50 1.54 -2.54
N GLU A 66 -16.17 0.67 -3.30
CA GLU A 66 -16.65 0.94 -4.65
C GLU A 66 -18.17 0.74 -4.70
N PRO A 67 -18.95 1.55 -5.45
CA PRO A 67 -20.41 1.43 -5.49
C PRO A 67 -20.95 0.03 -5.84
N ARG A 68 -20.18 -0.80 -6.57
CA ARG A 68 -20.56 -2.19 -6.88
C ARG A 68 -20.61 -3.11 -5.66
N LEU A 69 -19.97 -2.73 -4.55
CA LEU A 69 -19.95 -3.46 -3.29
C LEU A 69 -21.20 -3.20 -2.44
N ASP A 70 -21.98 -2.17 -2.76
CA ASP A 70 -23.13 -1.73 -1.96
C ASP A 70 -24.34 -2.65 -2.11
N ARG A 71 -24.24 -3.80 -1.44
CA ARG A 71 -25.18 -4.91 -1.51
C ARG A 71 -25.62 -5.28 -0.10
N ALA A 72 -26.89 -5.65 0.04
CA ALA A 72 -27.40 -6.15 1.31
C ALA A 72 -26.66 -7.44 1.73
N ASN A 73 -26.49 -7.64 3.04
CA ASN A 73 -25.76 -8.77 3.64
C ASN A 73 -24.27 -8.82 3.34
N TRP A 74 -23.68 -7.74 2.83
CA TRP A 74 -22.25 -7.63 2.66
C TRP A 74 -21.65 -6.84 3.83
N LEU A 75 -20.45 -7.24 4.25
CA LEU A 75 -19.61 -6.53 5.20
C LEU A 75 -18.37 -6.03 4.46
N LEU A 76 -18.02 -4.76 4.63
CA LEU A 76 -16.73 -4.22 4.21
C LEU A 76 -16.00 -3.70 5.46
N VAL A 77 -14.77 -4.17 5.65
CA VAL A 77 -13.85 -3.70 6.70
C VAL A 77 -12.64 -3.09 6.01
N ASP A 78 -12.54 -1.78 5.99
CA ASP A 78 -11.53 -1.09 5.19
C ASP A 78 -11.09 0.21 5.86
N HIS A 79 -9.96 0.75 5.41
CA HIS A 79 -9.36 1.97 5.93
C HIS A 79 -9.00 2.98 4.83
N HIS A 80 -9.16 2.61 3.56
CA HIS A 80 -8.82 3.51 2.46
C HIS A 80 -9.79 4.70 2.42
N PRO A 81 -9.32 5.90 2.03
CA PRO A 81 -10.20 7.03 1.83
C PRO A 81 -11.31 6.70 0.81
N CYS A 82 -12.54 7.12 1.11
CA CYS A 82 -13.65 7.00 0.18
C CYS A 82 -14.50 8.27 0.17
N GLU A 83 -14.95 8.65 -1.02
CA GLU A 83 -15.81 9.82 -1.23
C GLU A 83 -17.30 9.50 -1.04
N ALA A 84 -17.69 8.22 -1.08
CA ALA A 84 -19.07 7.76 -1.02
C ALA A 84 -19.34 6.96 0.25
N GLN A 85 -20.58 7.08 0.76
CA GLN A 85 -21.07 6.28 1.88
C GLN A 85 -22.00 5.18 1.36
N PRO A 86 -21.85 3.93 1.80
CA PRO A 86 -22.74 2.86 1.39
C PRO A 86 -24.14 3.00 1.99
N LYS A 87 -25.15 2.46 1.30
CA LYS A 87 -26.56 2.49 1.72
C LYS A 87 -27.07 1.13 2.20
N HIS A 88 -26.45 0.04 1.77
CA HIS A 88 -26.96 -1.32 1.96
C HIS A 88 -25.96 -2.25 2.66
N LEU A 89 -24.66 -2.11 2.40
CA LEU A 89 -23.64 -2.94 3.04
C LEU A 89 -23.34 -2.44 4.47
N MET A 90 -22.88 -3.32 5.36
CA MET A 90 -22.34 -2.92 6.67
C MET A 90 -20.88 -2.50 6.53
N PHE A 91 -20.58 -1.26 6.87
CA PHE A 91 -19.27 -0.69 6.64
C PHE A 91 -18.57 -0.38 7.97
N ILE A 92 -17.44 -1.04 8.20
CA ILE A 92 -16.52 -0.75 9.29
C ILE A 92 -15.34 -0.01 8.66
N HIS A 93 -15.21 1.27 8.97
CA HIS A 93 -14.27 2.16 8.31
C HIS A 93 -13.59 3.11 9.27
N ASP A 94 -12.27 3.18 9.20
CA ASP A 94 -11.45 4.15 9.94
C ASP A 94 -10.12 4.36 9.22
N THR A 95 -9.88 5.57 8.71
CA THR A 95 -8.65 5.89 7.97
C THR A 95 -7.41 6.04 8.87
N THR A 96 -7.58 5.97 10.19
CA THR A 96 -6.49 6.07 11.17
C THR A 96 -5.98 4.73 11.65
N LYS A 97 -6.54 3.64 11.12
CA LYS A 97 -6.23 2.25 11.47
C LYS A 97 -5.98 1.45 10.19
N SER A 98 -5.27 0.34 10.29
CA SER A 98 -5.20 -0.67 9.23
C SER A 98 -6.47 -1.54 9.18
N ALA A 99 -6.74 -2.22 8.07
CA ALA A 99 -7.89 -3.12 7.97
C ALA A 99 -7.75 -4.33 8.93
N GLY A 100 -6.52 -4.79 9.16
CA GLY A 100 -6.13 -5.82 10.10
C GLY A 100 -6.40 -5.41 11.54
N ARG A 101 -6.16 -4.14 11.90
CA ARG A 101 -6.58 -3.60 13.21
C ARG A 101 -8.10 -3.59 13.36
N LEU A 102 -8.84 -3.13 12.36
CA LEU A 102 -10.30 -3.12 12.40
C LEU A 102 -10.87 -4.55 12.54
N CYS A 103 -10.31 -5.51 11.82
CA CYS A 103 -10.67 -6.92 11.95
C CYS A 103 -10.32 -7.51 13.32
N TYR A 104 -9.21 -7.07 13.92
CA TYR A 104 -8.83 -7.46 15.27
C TYR A 104 -9.81 -6.91 16.31
N GLU A 105 -10.15 -5.62 16.23
CA GLU A 105 -11.15 -5.00 17.13
C GLU A 105 -12.50 -5.72 17.03
N LEU A 106 -12.94 -6.06 15.82
CA LEU A 106 -14.14 -6.86 15.61
C LEU A 106 -14.03 -8.25 16.25
N CYS A 107 -12.88 -8.92 16.14
CA CYS A 107 -12.61 -10.18 16.83
C CYS A 107 -12.66 -10.02 18.36
N CYS A 108 -12.16 -8.91 18.91
CA CYS A 108 -12.20 -8.58 20.33
C CYS A 108 -13.63 -8.42 20.84
N GLU A 109 -14.50 -7.73 20.10
CA GLU A 109 -15.93 -7.63 20.41
C GLU A 109 -16.57 -9.00 20.56
N HIS A 110 -16.11 -9.98 19.79
CA HIS A 110 -16.57 -11.36 19.84
C HIS A 110 -15.72 -12.26 20.76
N GLY A 111 -14.93 -11.70 21.68
CA GLY A 111 -14.19 -12.46 22.71
C GLY A 111 -13.08 -13.33 22.13
N MET A 112 -12.40 -12.86 21.08
CA MET A 112 -11.23 -13.51 20.48
C MET A 112 -9.93 -12.73 20.73
N ALA A 113 -9.96 -11.77 21.66
CA ALA A 113 -8.79 -11.00 22.05
C ALA A 113 -7.68 -11.92 22.57
N SER A 114 -6.44 -11.62 22.19
CA SER A 114 -5.24 -12.16 22.84
C SER A 114 -4.12 -11.11 22.82
N PRO A 115 -3.16 -11.16 23.77
CA PRO A 115 -2.00 -10.27 23.77
C PRO A 115 -1.15 -10.37 22.51
N GLU A 116 -1.03 -11.57 21.94
CA GLU A 116 -0.27 -11.79 20.71
C GLU A 116 -0.97 -11.18 19.50
N LEU A 117 -2.29 -11.32 19.39
CA LEU A 117 -3.05 -10.68 18.32
C LEU A 117 -3.05 -9.15 18.45
N GLU A 118 -3.12 -8.61 19.68
CA GLU A 118 -2.94 -7.17 19.92
C GLU A 118 -1.58 -6.70 19.42
N ARG A 119 -0.51 -7.44 19.78
CA ARG A 119 0.84 -7.11 19.36
C ARG A 119 0.99 -7.15 17.84
N LEU A 120 0.42 -8.15 17.17
CA LEU A 120 0.48 -8.24 15.72
C LEU A 120 -0.34 -7.12 15.06
N ALA A 121 -1.51 -6.77 15.61
CA ALA A 121 -2.32 -5.65 15.11
C ALA A 121 -1.58 -4.32 15.22
N HIS A 122 -0.82 -4.12 16.31
CA HIS A 122 0.07 -2.96 16.46
C HIS A 122 1.13 -2.89 15.38
N LEU A 123 1.90 -3.98 15.20
CA LEU A 123 2.93 -4.03 14.15
C LEU A 123 2.34 -3.85 12.75
N ASN A 124 1.11 -4.34 12.53
CA ASN A 124 0.41 -4.14 11.27
C ASN A 124 0.07 -2.66 11.04
N ASP A 125 -0.55 -1.97 12.00
CA ASP A 125 -0.81 -0.53 11.90
C ASP A 125 0.48 0.27 11.63
N VAL A 126 1.54 -0.03 12.38
CA VAL A 126 2.82 0.69 12.25
C VAL A 126 3.41 0.52 10.85
N ALA A 127 3.37 -0.69 10.29
CA ALA A 127 3.91 -0.95 8.96
C ALA A 127 3.03 -0.39 7.84
N ASP A 128 1.72 -0.55 7.97
CA ASP A 128 0.74 -0.25 6.94
C ASP A 128 0.47 1.26 6.82
N LEU A 129 0.24 1.92 7.97
CA LEU A 129 0.09 3.37 8.06
C LEU A 129 1.44 4.12 8.02
N PHE A 130 2.54 3.37 8.03
CA PHE A 130 3.90 3.89 7.95
C PHE A 130 4.23 4.85 9.10
N LEU A 131 4.03 4.40 10.35
CA LEU A 131 4.25 5.17 11.57
C LEU A 131 5.74 5.14 11.97
N GLU A 132 6.56 5.94 11.29
CA GLU A 132 8.04 5.93 11.41
C GLU A 132 8.57 6.25 12.82
N ASP A 133 7.88 7.11 13.56
CA ASP A 133 8.25 7.49 14.92
C ASP A 133 7.90 6.42 15.97
N ASP A 134 7.18 5.36 15.57
CA ASP A 134 6.86 4.26 16.48
C ASP A 134 8.13 3.46 16.81
N PRO A 135 8.39 3.16 18.10
CA PRO A 135 9.59 2.43 18.51
C PRO A 135 9.69 1.03 17.86
N ASP A 136 8.58 0.48 17.39
CA ASP A 136 8.53 -0.83 16.74
C ASP A 136 8.59 -0.78 15.21
N PHE A 137 8.79 0.40 14.59
CA PHE A 137 8.74 0.57 13.13
C PHE A 137 9.62 -0.43 12.37
N VAL A 138 10.83 -0.68 12.84
CA VAL A 138 11.74 -1.67 12.21
C VAL A 138 11.19 -3.10 12.30
N ALA A 139 10.69 -3.49 13.47
CA ALA A 139 10.11 -4.82 13.67
C ALA A 139 8.81 -5.00 12.86
N ALA A 140 7.98 -3.96 12.82
CA ALA A 140 6.78 -3.90 12.01
C ALA A 140 7.09 -4.11 10.53
N CYS A 141 8.09 -3.40 10.00
CA CYS A 141 8.56 -3.57 8.63
C CYS A 141 9.05 -4.99 8.34
N ASP A 142 9.75 -5.64 9.29
CA ASP A 142 10.20 -7.03 9.11
C ASP A 142 9.03 -8.00 9.00
N VAL A 143 8.06 -7.89 9.90
CA VAL A 143 6.86 -8.75 9.87
C VAL A 143 6.08 -8.52 8.57
N ALA A 144 5.91 -7.26 8.16
CA ALA A 144 5.22 -6.92 6.92
C ALA A 144 5.95 -7.45 5.67
N ASN A 145 7.28 -7.44 5.68
CA ASN A 145 8.08 -7.95 4.58
C ASN A 145 8.02 -9.47 4.42
N LEU A 146 7.62 -10.22 5.46
CA LEU A 146 7.41 -11.66 5.30
C LEU A 146 6.44 -11.92 4.15
N VAL A 147 5.32 -11.19 4.07
CA VAL A 147 4.33 -11.40 3.00
C VAL A 147 4.90 -11.03 1.63
N LYS A 148 5.66 -9.95 1.55
CA LYS A 148 6.30 -9.52 0.29
C LYS A 148 7.33 -10.53 -0.22
N VAL A 149 8.07 -11.16 0.69
CA VAL A 149 9.15 -12.10 0.34
C VAL A 149 8.62 -13.51 0.08
N TYR A 150 7.70 -13.98 0.92
CA TYR A 150 7.24 -15.38 0.89
C TYR A 150 5.87 -15.58 0.26
N GLY A 151 5.08 -14.51 0.10
CA GLY A 151 3.74 -14.54 -0.48
C GLY A 151 2.65 -14.94 0.51
N PHE A 152 1.45 -14.42 0.27
CA PHE A 152 0.26 -14.61 1.10
C PHE A 152 -0.04 -16.07 1.40
N TRP A 153 -0.26 -16.89 0.35
CA TRP A 153 -0.75 -18.26 0.51
C TRP A 153 0.27 -19.20 1.14
N ASN A 154 1.56 -18.98 0.88
CA ASN A 154 2.62 -19.76 1.49
C ASN A 154 2.69 -19.50 3.00
N LEU A 155 2.64 -18.23 3.41
CA LEU A 155 2.61 -17.89 4.84
C LEU A 155 1.33 -18.35 5.51
N HIS A 156 0.17 -18.13 4.88
CA HIS A 156 -1.12 -18.61 5.37
C HIS A 156 -1.09 -20.12 5.65
N ALA A 157 -0.55 -20.91 4.71
CA ALA A 157 -0.39 -22.35 4.88
C ALA A 157 0.63 -22.70 5.97
N LEU A 158 1.78 -22.02 5.99
CA LEU A 158 2.87 -22.27 6.93
C LEU A 158 2.47 -22.02 8.38
N VAL A 159 1.65 -21.01 8.65
CA VAL A 159 1.17 -20.68 10.00
C VAL A 159 -0.14 -21.38 10.38
N GLU A 160 -0.73 -22.15 9.45
CA GLU A 160 -1.96 -22.93 9.66
C GLU A 160 -3.12 -22.09 10.24
N GLY A 161 -3.26 -20.83 9.80
CA GLY A 161 -4.27 -19.88 10.29
C GLY A 161 -4.00 -19.29 11.68
N ARG A 162 -2.91 -19.68 12.37
CA ARG A 162 -2.42 -19.02 13.60
C ARG A 162 -1.51 -17.85 13.25
N ILE A 163 -2.10 -16.77 12.76
CA ILE A 163 -1.36 -15.60 12.26
C ILE A 163 -0.41 -14.98 13.29
N GLU A 164 -0.73 -15.08 14.59
CA GLU A 164 0.15 -14.66 15.68
C GLU A 164 1.52 -15.36 15.69
N ALA A 165 1.67 -16.52 15.03
CA ALA A 165 2.95 -17.22 14.88
C ALA A 165 3.99 -16.40 14.10
N LEU A 166 3.57 -15.39 13.32
CA LEU A 166 4.48 -14.49 12.60
C LEU A 166 5.35 -13.65 13.54
N LEU A 167 4.90 -13.35 14.77
CA LEU A 167 5.62 -12.49 15.72
C LEU A 167 7.01 -13.03 16.11
N ASN A 168 7.17 -14.35 16.12
CA ASN A 168 8.41 -15.02 16.51
C ASN A 168 8.84 -16.04 15.45
N HIS A 169 8.45 -15.83 14.20
CA HIS A 169 8.74 -16.79 13.14
C HIS A 169 10.24 -16.75 12.78
N PRO A 170 10.93 -17.89 12.61
CA PRO A 170 12.36 -17.92 12.28
C PRO A 170 12.75 -17.15 11.02
N LEU A 171 11.80 -16.98 10.08
CA LEU A 171 12.02 -16.17 8.87
C LEU A 171 12.27 -14.68 9.16
N LEU A 172 11.95 -14.18 10.35
CA LEU A 172 12.34 -12.84 10.76
C LEU A 172 13.86 -12.67 10.83
N GLU A 173 14.62 -13.74 11.10
CA GLU A 173 16.08 -13.69 10.99
C GLU A 173 16.52 -13.40 9.56
N VAL A 174 15.83 -13.97 8.56
CA VAL A 174 16.10 -13.67 7.15
C VAL A 174 15.80 -12.20 6.86
N MET A 175 14.69 -11.65 7.38
CA MET A 175 14.38 -10.22 7.21
C MET A 175 15.45 -9.33 7.83
N ALA A 176 15.91 -9.65 9.04
CA ALA A 176 16.99 -8.93 9.70
C ALA A 176 18.33 -9.02 8.95
N VAL A 177 18.66 -10.19 8.36
CA VAL A 177 19.86 -10.37 7.52
C VAL A 177 19.75 -9.54 6.24
N LYS A 178 18.60 -9.56 5.55
CA LYS A 178 18.36 -8.75 4.36
C LYS A 178 18.50 -7.26 4.70
N ARG A 179 17.90 -6.79 5.79
CA ARG A 179 18.07 -5.41 6.25
C ARG A 179 19.53 -5.06 6.52
N ARG A 180 20.29 -5.93 7.18
CA ARG A 180 21.69 -5.64 7.53
C ARG A 180 22.63 -5.64 6.31
N ILE A 181 22.35 -6.46 5.31
CA ILE A 181 23.27 -6.71 4.19
C ILE A 181 22.78 -6.05 2.91
N GLU A 182 21.55 -6.31 2.50
CA GLU A 182 21.02 -5.88 1.22
C GLU A 182 20.61 -4.41 1.23
N ASP A 183 19.97 -3.93 2.30
CA ASP A 183 19.47 -2.54 2.32
C ASP A 183 20.60 -1.51 2.17
N PRO A 184 21.76 -1.61 2.86
CA PRO A 184 22.86 -0.66 2.67
C PRO A 184 23.46 -0.71 1.26
N LEU A 185 23.61 -1.91 0.69
CA LEU A 185 24.10 -2.08 -0.68
C LEU A 185 23.13 -1.48 -1.70
N GLY A 186 21.84 -1.75 -1.51
CA GLY A 186 20.76 -1.20 -2.32
C GLY A 186 20.67 0.32 -2.19
N TYR A 187 20.81 0.86 -0.98
CA TYR A 187 20.77 2.29 -0.71
C TYR A 187 21.89 3.06 -1.42
N GLU A 188 23.15 2.65 -1.24
CA GLU A 188 24.29 3.34 -1.87
C GLU A 188 24.17 3.31 -3.40
N TRP A 189 23.77 2.19 -3.97
CA TRP A 189 23.52 2.10 -5.40
C TRP A 189 22.35 3.01 -5.83
N SER A 190 21.19 2.90 -5.18
CA SER A 190 19.97 3.63 -5.56
C SER A 190 20.13 5.15 -5.46
N LYS A 191 20.93 5.63 -4.50
CA LYS A 191 21.24 7.04 -4.31
C LYS A 191 21.92 7.68 -5.53
N GLU A 192 22.70 6.91 -6.27
CA GLU A 192 23.39 7.36 -7.49
C GLU A 192 22.56 7.16 -8.77
N HIS A 193 21.46 6.40 -8.69
CA HIS A 193 20.65 5.97 -9.84
C HIS A 193 19.24 6.54 -9.76
N ILE A 194 19.16 7.86 -9.93
CA ILE A 194 17.91 8.62 -9.87
C ILE A 194 17.67 9.37 -11.18
N ILE A 195 16.53 9.10 -11.80
CA ILE A 195 16.08 9.74 -13.04
C ILE A 195 15.12 10.88 -12.68
N PRO A 196 15.42 12.14 -13.03
CA PRO A 196 14.48 13.26 -12.83
C PRO A 196 13.21 13.04 -13.65
N LEU A 197 12.04 13.05 -12.98
CA LEU A 197 10.73 13.04 -13.65
C LEU A 197 10.09 14.44 -13.71
N GLY A 198 10.51 15.34 -12.81
CA GLY A 198 10.12 16.75 -12.76
C GLY A 198 10.82 17.47 -11.61
N ALA A 199 10.47 18.74 -11.38
CA ALA A 199 11.17 19.58 -10.40
C ALA A 199 11.15 19.04 -8.96
N LYS A 200 10.12 18.27 -8.59
CA LYS A 200 9.90 17.74 -7.23
C LYS A 200 9.81 16.22 -7.17
N ILE A 201 9.94 15.52 -8.30
CA ILE A 201 9.68 14.08 -8.39
C ILE A 201 10.85 13.39 -9.10
N GLY A 202 11.42 12.39 -8.45
CA GLY A 202 12.50 11.56 -8.97
C GLY A 202 12.10 10.09 -9.03
N LEU A 203 12.47 9.40 -10.09
CA LEU A 203 12.40 7.94 -10.18
C LEU A 203 13.71 7.36 -9.64
N VAL A 204 13.61 6.57 -8.59
CA VAL A 204 14.72 5.85 -8.00
C VAL A 204 14.74 4.44 -8.56
N GLU A 205 15.86 4.06 -9.14
CA GLU A 205 16.10 2.67 -9.51
C GLU A 205 16.59 1.90 -8.28
N THR A 206 16.15 0.65 -8.14
CA THR A 206 16.52 -0.23 -7.04
C THR A 206 17.00 -1.56 -7.59
N VAL A 207 18.11 -2.09 -7.06
CA VAL A 207 18.69 -3.35 -7.54
C VAL A 207 18.57 -4.50 -6.54
N ILE A 208 18.66 -4.20 -5.25
CA ILE A 208 18.57 -5.17 -4.15
C ILE A 208 18.08 -4.46 -2.89
N GLY A 209 17.66 -5.23 -1.89
CA GLY A 209 17.18 -4.73 -0.60
C GLY A 209 15.70 -4.41 -0.60
N ASN A 210 15.23 -3.93 0.55
CA ASN A 210 13.85 -3.52 0.74
C ASN A 210 13.65 -2.12 0.15
N ASN A 211 12.98 -2.07 -1.00
CA ASN A 211 12.66 -0.82 -1.69
C ASN A 211 11.94 0.20 -0.79
N ASN A 212 11.03 -0.22 0.09
CA ASN A 212 10.36 0.73 0.98
C ASN A 212 11.36 1.37 1.96
N ALA A 213 12.25 0.56 2.56
CA ALA A 213 13.25 1.06 3.50
C ALA A 213 14.31 1.94 2.82
N ILE A 214 14.78 1.54 1.63
CA ILE A 214 15.75 2.32 0.86
C ILE A 214 15.17 3.69 0.47
N ILE A 215 13.95 3.72 -0.06
CA ILE A 215 13.30 4.96 -0.48
C ILE A 215 13.02 5.86 0.70
N TYR A 216 12.62 5.28 1.83
CA TYR A 216 12.47 6.02 3.08
C TYR A 216 13.79 6.66 3.52
N GLN A 217 14.88 5.89 3.58
CA GLN A 217 16.18 6.40 3.98
C GLN A 217 16.66 7.55 3.06
N LEU A 218 16.38 7.47 1.75
CA LEU A 218 16.68 8.55 0.80
C LEU A 218 15.89 9.84 1.09
N LEU A 219 14.62 9.71 1.47
CA LEU A 219 13.77 10.86 1.86
C LEU A 219 14.22 11.45 3.19
N GLU A 220 14.37 10.62 4.23
CA GLU A 220 14.71 11.04 5.59
C GLU A 220 16.07 11.74 5.66
N SER A 221 17.09 11.14 5.04
CA SER A 221 18.43 11.72 4.98
C SER A 221 18.55 12.92 4.02
N LYS A 222 17.47 13.24 3.30
CA LYS A 222 17.44 14.25 2.23
C LYS A 222 18.59 14.04 1.23
N ALA A 223 18.85 12.78 0.89
CA ALA A 223 19.91 12.39 -0.04
C ALA A 223 19.67 12.89 -1.47
N THR A 224 18.44 13.33 -1.77
CA THR A 224 18.00 13.78 -3.09
C THR A 224 17.20 15.09 -2.93
N PRO A 225 17.12 15.92 -3.99
CA PRO A 225 16.34 17.16 -3.94
C PRO A 225 14.83 16.95 -4.11
N TYR A 226 14.37 15.72 -4.37
CA TYR A 226 12.98 15.43 -4.72
C TYR A 226 12.11 15.22 -3.46
N GLU A 227 10.90 15.77 -3.48
CA GLU A 227 9.90 15.61 -2.41
C GLU A 227 9.13 14.29 -2.53
N VAL A 228 9.01 13.76 -3.75
CA VAL A 228 8.37 12.47 -4.04
C VAL A 228 9.35 11.57 -4.77
N LEU A 229 9.56 10.37 -4.25
CA LEU A 229 10.36 9.34 -4.90
C LEU A 229 9.44 8.25 -5.45
N VAL A 230 9.71 7.85 -6.68
CA VAL A 230 8.98 6.81 -7.41
C VAL A 230 9.88 5.60 -7.54
N THR A 231 9.34 4.39 -7.38
CA THR A 231 9.98 3.14 -7.79
C THR A 231 9.08 2.41 -8.79
N LEU A 232 9.68 1.64 -9.69
CA LEU A 232 8.94 0.88 -10.70
C LEU A 232 9.10 -0.62 -10.47
N PHE A 233 8.00 -1.34 -10.60
CA PHE A 233 7.98 -2.80 -10.52
C PHE A 233 7.24 -3.37 -11.72
N ARG A 234 7.80 -4.42 -12.31
CA ARG A 234 7.15 -5.17 -13.38
C ARG A 234 6.58 -6.47 -12.84
N LYS A 235 5.29 -6.67 -13.04
CA LYS A 235 4.62 -7.93 -12.73
C LYS A 235 4.92 -9.00 -13.80
N SER A 236 4.75 -10.27 -13.41
CA SER A 236 4.90 -11.42 -14.30
C SER A 236 4.00 -11.36 -15.54
N ASN A 237 2.82 -10.73 -15.43
CA ASN A 237 1.90 -10.48 -16.55
C ASN A 237 2.29 -9.27 -17.42
N GLY A 238 3.47 -8.68 -17.20
CA GLY A 238 4.00 -7.57 -17.97
C GLY A 238 3.50 -6.19 -17.56
N VAL A 239 2.59 -6.08 -16.59
CA VAL A 239 2.08 -4.80 -16.07
C VAL A 239 3.17 -4.07 -15.30
N MET A 240 3.34 -2.78 -15.58
CA MET A 240 4.23 -1.87 -14.84
C MET A 240 3.44 -1.15 -13.75
N ILE A 241 4.01 -1.11 -12.54
CA ILE A 241 3.44 -0.41 -11.38
C ILE A 241 4.44 0.64 -10.94
N ALA A 242 3.95 1.86 -10.70
CA ALA A 242 4.67 2.94 -10.05
C ALA A 242 4.26 3.01 -8.58
N SER A 243 5.23 2.99 -7.68
CA SER A 243 5.05 3.15 -6.24
C SER A 243 5.65 4.48 -5.80
N PHE A 244 4.84 5.32 -5.17
CA PHE A 244 5.17 6.68 -4.77
C PHE A 244 5.38 6.76 -3.26
N ARG A 245 6.44 7.46 -2.83
CA ARG A 245 6.74 7.72 -1.42
C ARG A 245 7.06 9.20 -1.20
N SER A 246 6.65 9.72 -0.05
CA SER A 246 6.95 11.07 0.44
C SER A 246 6.90 11.10 1.96
N GLN A 247 7.37 12.19 2.59
CA GLN A 247 7.21 12.43 4.04
C GLN A 247 6.15 13.49 4.38
N ASN A 248 5.53 14.11 3.37
CA ASN A 248 4.70 15.31 3.51
C ASN A 248 3.33 15.22 2.80
N GLY A 249 2.85 14.00 2.58
CA GLY A 249 1.54 13.72 1.97
C GLY A 249 1.47 13.90 0.45
N GLN A 250 2.59 14.11 -0.23
CA GLN A 250 2.61 14.39 -1.68
C GLN A 250 2.60 13.12 -2.54
N ALA A 251 2.84 11.93 -1.97
CA ALA A 251 2.80 10.67 -2.71
C ALA A 251 1.40 10.41 -3.28
N LEU A 252 0.34 10.58 -2.48
CA LEU A 252 -1.05 10.41 -2.95
C LEU A 252 -1.37 11.37 -4.10
N LYS A 253 -1.05 12.67 -3.93
CA LYS A 253 -1.28 13.69 -4.97
C LYS A 253 -0.54 13.38 -6.28
N ALA A 254 0.66 12.82 -6.20
CA ALA A 254 1.41 12.38 -7.37
C ALA A 254 0.77 11.15 -8.02
N ALA A 255 0.33 10.17 -7.23
CA ALA A 255 -0.33 8.96 -7.71
C ALA A 255 -1.67 9.26 -8.38
N GLU A 256 -2.49 10.17 -7.84
CA GLU A 256 -3.79 10.56 -8.44
C GLU A 256 -3.63 11.11 -9.86
N ARG A 257 -2.55 11.84 -10.15
CA ARG A 257 -2.24 12.36 -11.51
C ARG A 257 -2.01 11.25 -12.54
N VAL A 258 -1.70 10.04 -12.10
CA VAL A 258 -1.55 8.84 -12.93
C VAL A 258 -2.66 7.82 -12.69
N GLN A 259 -3.80 8.26 -12.15
CA GLN A 259 -4.97 7.41 -11.84
C GLN A 259 -4.66 6.30 -10.80
N GLY A 260 -3.73 6.59 -9.89
CA GLY A 260 -3.42 5.77 -8.73
C GLY A 260 -4.21 6.16 -7.48
N GLY A 261 -3.83 5.56 -6.35
CA GLY A 261 -4.40 5.81 -5.03
C GLY A 261 -3.52 5.24 -3.91
N GLY A 262 -3.97 5.36 -2.66
CA GLY A 262 -3.29 4.87 -1.46
C GLY A 262 -3.30 5.88 -0.32
N HIS A 263 -2.26 5.87 0.51
CA HIS A 263 -2.09 6.77 1.64
C HIS A 263 -1.32 8.04 1.26
N PRO A 264 -1.43 9.13 2.05
CA PRO A 264 -0.72 10.38 1.80
C PRO A 264 0.78 10.22 1.49
N ASN A 265 1.47 9.33 2.22
CA ASN A 265 2.92 9.09 2.10
C ASN A 265 3.30 7.81 1.35
N ALA A 266 2.33 6.95 1.05
CA ALA A 266 2.57 5.67 0.37
C ALA A 266 1.40 5.37 -0.57
N ALA A 267 1.62 5.62 -1.86
CA ALA A 267 0.61 5.43 -2.89
C ALA A 267 1.15 4.64 -4.08
N GLY A 268 0.27 4.17 -4.96
CA GLY A 268 0.65 3.37 -6.11
C GLY A 268 -0.28 3.59 -7.30
N ALA A 269 0.23 3.31 -8.49
CA ALA A 269 -0.52 3.37 -9.73
C ALA A 269 -0.11 2.27 -10.70
N ILE A 270 -1.08 1.71 -11.42
CA ILE A 270 -0.82 0.83 -12.55
C ILE A 270 -0.64 1.69 -13.80
N LEU A 271 0.51 1.54 -14.46
CA LEU A 271 0.79 2.30 -15.67
C LEU A 271 0.02 1.70 -16.87
N PRO A 272 -0.29 2.52 -17.90
CA PRO A 272 -1.02 2.06 -19.07
C PRO A 272 -0.34 0.89 -19.80
N ARG A 273 -1.14 0.05 -20.49
CA ARG A 273 -0.65 -1.16 -21.19
C ARG A 273 0.44 -0.92 -22.26
N HIS A 274 0.58 0.30 -22.76
CA HIS A 274 1.62 0.64 -23.72
C HIS A 274 2.98 0.88 -23.05
N VAL A 275 3.02 1.05 -21.72
CA VAL A 275 4.24 1.17 -20.92
C VAL A 275 4.75 -0.23 -20.59
N ARG A 276 5.77 -0.70 -21.31
CA ARG A 276 6.23 -2.11 -21.24
C ARG A 276 7.58 -2.29 -20.58
N ASN A 277 8.37 -1.23 -20.51
CA ASN A 277 9.72 -1.23 -19.97
C ASN A 277 10.02 0.07 -19.21
N LEU A 278 11.22 0.16 -18.63
CA LEU A 278 11.68 1.33 -17.87
C LEU A 278 11.68 2.61 -18.70
N ALA A 279 12.18 2.58 -19.94
CA ALA A 279 12.26 3.76 -20.81
C ALA A 279 10.86 4.30 -21.18
N ASP A 280 9.91 3.40 -21.45
CA ASP A 280 8.51 3.78 -21.68
C ASP A 280 7.92 4.44 -20.43
N ALA A 281 8.21 3.89 -19.24
CA ALA A 281 7.69 4.41 -17.97
C ALA A 281 8.26 5.79 -17.65
N VAL A 282 9.57 5.99 -17.84
CA VAL A 282 10.22 7.29 -17.71
C VAL A 282 9.57 8.29 -18.66
N THR A 283 9.40 7.94 -19.94
CA THR A 283 8.76 8.82 -20.92
C THR A 283 7.35 9.21 -20.51
N TYR A 284 6.54 8.23 -20.11
CA TYR A 284 5.16 8.45 -19.67
C TYR A 284 5.08 9.35 -18.43
N LEU A 285 5.86 9.04 -17.38
CA LEU A 285 5.84 9.77 -16.12
C LEU A 285 6.40 11.19 -16.27
N THR A 286 7.47 11.38 -17.04
CA THR A 286 8.01 12.72 -17.35
C THR A 286 6.99 13.55 -18.12
N GLY A 287 6.26 12.97 -19.08
CA GLY A 287 5.19 13.69 -19.79
C GLY A 287 4.08 14.21 -18.87
N ILE A 288 3.85 13.54 -17.73
CA ILE A 288 2.86 13.95 -16.74
C ILE A 288 3.44 14.93 -15.72
N PHE A 289 4.65 14.68 -15.20
CA PHE A 289 5.23 15.44 -14.08
C PHE A 289 6.11 16.62 -14.50
N ASN A 290 6.57 16.64 -15.74
CA ASN A 290 7.31 17.73 -16.36
C ASN A 290 6.74 18.04 -17.76
N PRO A 291 5.46 18.46 -17.85
CA PRO A 291 4.85 18.73 -19.14
C PRO A 291 5.61 19.88 -19.82
N ALA A 292 5.99 19.68 -21.08
CA ALA A 292 6.54 20.76 -21.89
C ALA A 292 5.53 21.92 -21.92
N PRO A 293 5.97 23.19 -21.89
CA PRO A 293 5.07 24.32 -22.01
C PRO A 293 4.23 24.16 -23.28
N ALA A 294 2.91 24.37 -23.15
CA ALA A 294 1.98 24.22 -24.25
C ALA A 294 2.50 25.01 -25.47
N LYS A 295 2.55 24.37 -26.65
CA LYS A 295 2.91 25.06 -27.90
C LYS A 295 1.91 26.20 -28.10
N GLY A 296 2.35 27.43 -27.86
CA GLY A 296 1.52 28.64 -27.92
C GLY A 296 1.40 29.42 -26.61
N SER A 297 1.96 28.96 -25.48
CA SER A 297 2.14 29.84 -24.33
C SER A 297 3.12 30.95 -24.71
N PRO A 298 2.74 32.24 -24.63
CA PRO A 298 3.66 33.32 -24.94
C PRO A 298 4.84 33.21 -23.97
N LEU A 299 6.05 33.14 -24.52
CA LEU A 299 7.26 33.38 -23.75
C LEU A 299 7.08 34.77 -23.15
N ASN A 300 6.83 34.84 -21.84
CA ASN A 300 6.86 36.11 -21.12
C ASN A 300 8.19 36.76 -21.49
N SER A 301 8.07 37.95 -22.08
CA SER A 301 9.13 38.54 -22.86
C SER A 301 10.35 38.81 -22.00
N LEU A 302 11.53 38.76 -22.61
CA LEU A 302 12.81 39.03 -21.94
C LEU A 302 12.79 40.38 -21.20
N GLU A 303 11.95 41.34 -21.62
CA GLU A 303 11.75 42.62 -20.90
C GLU A 303 11.28 42.45 -19.45
N ALA A 304 10.47 41.44 -19.12
CA ALA A 304 9.99 41.23 -17.75
C ALA A 304 11.12 40.73 -16.81
N LEU A 305 12.13 40.06 -17.35
CA LEU A 305 13.27 39.55 -16.57
C LEU A 305 14.29 40.66 -16.22
N PHE A 306 14.32 41.75 -16.98
CA PHE A 306 15.19 42.90 -16.74
C PHE A 306 14.52 44.03 -15.95
N ALA A 307 13.19 44.04 -15.84
CA ALA A 307 12.45 45.04 -15.06
C ALA A 307 12.78 45.00 -13.55
N ASP A 308 13.16 43.83 -13.00
CA ASP A 308 13.55 43.66 -11.59
C ASP A 308 15.02 44.04 -11.30
N LEU A 309 15.82 44.35 -12.33
CA LEU A 309 17.22 44.76 -12.15
C LEU A 309 17.39 46.28 -12.00
N ASP A 310 16.38 47.07 -12.34
CA ASP A 310 16.42 48.54 -12.30
C ASP A 310 15.83 49.17 -11.03
N THR A 311 15.44 48.36 -10.03
CA THR A 311 15.00 48.88 -8.72
C THR A 311 15.91 48.45 -7.58
N LYS A 312 17.07 49.09 -7.50
CA LYS A 312 17.79 49.33 -6.24
C LYS A 312 18.32 50.76 -6.21
N PRO A 313 17.92 51.59 -5.23
CA PRO A 313 18.87 52.39 -4.49
C PRO A 313 19.63 51.53 -3.48
#